data_AF-A0A497CPU4-F1
#
_entry.id   AF-A0A497CPU4-F1
#
_cell.length_a   1.000
_cell.length_b   1.000
_cell.length_c   1.000
_cell.angle_alpha   90.00
_cell.angle_beta   90.00
_cell.angle_gamma   90.00
#
_symmetry.space_group_name_H-M   'P 1'
#
loop_
_entity.id
_entity.type
_entity.pdbx_description
1 polymer ?
#
loop_
_entity_poly.entity_id
_entity_poly.type
_entity_poly.pdbx_seq_one_letter_code
_entity_poly.pdbx_strand_id
1 'polypeptide(L)' 'MASKKEKIMDKIEDLNMERASIKESLKELEEKKHEMKKEKYEKLKQKYEKKLEKVREKIRKLEEELKKL' A
#
# COMPACT_ATOMS: atom_id res chain seq x y z
N MET A 1 -24.49 6.55 -14.41
CA MET A 1 -23.39 7.09 -13.57
C MET A 1 -23.11 6.09 -12.49
N ALA A 2 -21.86 5.72 -12.24
CA ALA A 2 -21.51 4.81 -11.15
C ALA A 2 -21.97 5.39 -9.80
N SER A 3 -22.57 4.55 -8.96
CA SER A 3 -23.03 4.89 -7.62
C SER A 3 -21.86 5.31 -6.73
N LYS A 4 -22.15 6.07 -5.67
CA LYS A 4 -21.11 6.46 -4.69
C LYS A 4 -20.43 5.21 -4.10
N LYS A 5 -21.18 4.12 -3.89
CA LYS A 5 -20.66 2.83 -3.42
C LYS A 5 -19.68 2.22 -4.41
N GLU A 6 -20.03 2.14 -5.70
CA GLU A 6 -19.15 1.62 -6.76
C GLU A 6 -17.83 2.38 -6.82
N LYS A 7 -17.88 3.72 -6.84
CA LYS A 7 -16.65 4.55 -6.86
C LYS A 7 -15.73 4.32 -5.66
N ILE A 8 -16.30 4.03 -4.47
CA ILE A 8 -15.51 3.72 -3.29
C ILE A 8 -14.88 2.32 -3.40
N MET A 9 -15.63 1.34 -3.92
CA MET A 9 -15.12 -0.02 -4.16
C MET A 9 -13.98 -0.02 -5.18
N ASP A 10 -14.16 0.67 -6.31
CA ASP A 10 -13.13 0.81 -7.36
C ASP A 10 -11.83 1.39 -6.75
N LYS A 11 -11.96 2.42 -5.93
CA LYS A 11 -10.81 3.05 -5.28
C LYS A 11 -10.14 2.16 -4.23
N ILE A 12 -10.91 1.33 -3.52
CA ILE A 12 -10.36 0.32 -2.61
C ILE A 12 -9.59 -0.73 -3.41
N GLU A 13 -10.10 -1.14 -4.57
CA GLU A 13 -9.43 -2.09 -5.46
C GLU A 13 -8.09 -1.54 -5.97
N ASP A 14 -8.09 -0.31 -6.49
CA ASP A 14 -6.86 0.40 -6.91
C ASP A 14 -5.81 0.47 -5.78
N LEU A 15 -6.25 0.85 -4.57
CA LEU A 15 -5.36 0.92 -3.41
C LEU A 15 -4.87 -0.47 -2.97
N ASN A 16 -5.67 -1.53 -3.15
CA ASN A 16 -5.24 -2.90 -2.88
C ASN A 16 -4.20 -3.39 -3.89
N MET A 17 -4.31 -3.00 -5.17
CA MET A 17 -3.27 -3.25 -6.17
C MET A 17 -1.97 -2.51 -5.81
N GLU A 18 -2.06 -1.22 -5.43
CA GLU A 18 -0.90 -0.45 -4.95
C GLU A 18 -0.26 -1.12 -3.72
N ARG A 19 -1.09 -1.57 -2.77
CA ARG A 19 -0.64 -2.29 -1.56
C ARG A 19 0.12 -3.57 -1.92
N ALA A 20 -0.36 -4.33 -2.90
CA ALA A 20 0.28 -5.56 -3.37
C ALA A 20 1.65 -5.25 -4.01
N SER A 21 1.70 -4.26 -4.89
CA SER A 21 2.95 -3.83 -5.54
C SER A 21 4.01 -3.36 -4.53
N ILE A 22 3.62 -2.61 -3.49
CA ILE A 22 4.55 -2.19 -2.43
C ILE A 22 5.08 -3.39 -1.64
N LYS A 23 4.23 -4.39 -1.36
CA LYS A 23 4.66 -5.62 -0.68
C LYS A 23 5.65 -6.43 -1.52
N GLU A 24 5.43 -6.51 -2.83
CA GLU A 24 6.35 -7.15 -3.76
C GLU A 24 7.70 -6.43 -3.79
N SER A 25 7.69 -5.09 -3.88
CA SER A 25 8.91 -4.28 -3.79
C SER A 25 9.68 -4.49 -2.47
N LEU A 26 8.97 -4.65 -1.35
CA LEU A 26 9.59 -4.97 -0.05
C LEU A 26 10.22 -6.36 -0.06
N LYS A 27 9.57 -7.34 -0.69
CA LYS A 27 10.09 -8.70 -0.82
C LYS A 27 11.37 -8.72 -1.66
N GLU A 28 11.37 -8.05 -2.81
CA GLU A 28 12.57 -7.91 -3.65
C GLU A 28 13.72 -7.21 -2.91
N LEU A 29 13.39 -6.17 -2.12
CA LEU A 29 14.37 -5.47 -1.30
C LEU A 29 14.99 -6.39 -0.24
N GLU A 30 14.19 -7.27 0.36
CA GLU A 30 14.64 -8.25 1.35
C GLU A 30 15.55 -9.30 0.73
N GLU A 31 15.24 -9.77 -0.48
CA GLU A 31 16.07 -10.72 -1.22
C GLU A 31 17.45 -10.11 -1.55
N LYS A 32 17.47 -8.84 -1.99
CA LYS A 32 18.70 -8.11 -2.35
C LYS A 32 19.41 -7.43 -1.18
N LYS A 33 18.96 -7.64 0.07
CA LYS A 33 19.51 -6.92 1.24
C LYS A 33 21.02 -7.10 1.42
N HIS A 34 21.56 -8.25 1.00
CA HIS A 34 22.97 -8.61 1.10
C HIS A 34 23.83 -7.97 0.00
N GLU A 35 23.21 -7.51 -1.10
CA GLU A 35 23.87 -6.85 -2.23
C GLU A 35 24.05 -5.34 -2.02
N MET A 36 23.58 -4.80 -0.89
CA MET A 36 23.61 -3.36 -0.62
C MET A 36 24.07 -3.03 0.80
N LYS A 37 24.55 -1.81 0.99
CA LYS A 37 24.91 -1.30 2.31
C LYS A 37 23.68 -1.29 3.23
N LYS A 38 23.87 -1.72 4.49
CA LYS A 38 22.82 -1.78 5.52
C LYS A 38 21.99 -0.49 5.61
N GLU A 39 22.66 0.67 5.67
CA GLU A 39 21.98 1.97 5.73
C GLU A 39 21.08 2.25 4.52
N LYS A 40 21.49 1.83 3.32
CA LYS A 40 20.70 2.00 2.09
C LYS A 40 19.46 1.11 2.14
N TYR A 41 19.63 -0.14 2.56
CA TYR A 41 18.52 -1.07 2.76
C TYR A 41 17.51 -0.52 3.78
N GLU A 42 17.97 -0.08 4.95
CA GLU A 42 17.09 0.45 6.01
C GLU A 42 16.30 1.68 5.54
N LYS A 43 16.93 2.62 4.84
CA LYS A 43 16.25 3.79 4.26
C LYS A 43 15.18 3.40 3.24
N LEU A 44 15.46 2.44 2.37
CA LEU A 44 14.50 1.97 1.37
C LEU A 44 13.34 1.23 2.04
N LYS A 45 13.64 0.36 3.02
CA LYS A 45 12.64 -0.36 3.79
C LYS A 45 11.68 0.59 4.49
N GLN A 46 12.19 1.56 5.24
CA GLN A 46 11.37 2.58 5.89
C GLN A 46 10.49 3.37 4.91
N LYS A 47 11.02 3.69 3.71
CA LYS A 47 10.25 4.37 2.67
C LYS A 47 9.07 3.53 2.19
N TYR A 48 9.28 2.24 1.94
CA TYR A 48 8.20 1.34 1.51
C TYR A 48 7.21 1.04 2.63
N GLU A 49 7.66 0.82 3.86
CA GLU A 49 6.80 0.63 5.04
C GLU A 49 5.89 1.85 5.26
N LYS A 50 6.43 3.06 5.20
CA LYS A 50 5.66 4.31 5.31
C LYS A 50 4.64 4.48 4.18
N LYS A 51 4.97 4.05 2.96
CA LYS A 51 4.00 4.03 1.85
C LYS A 51 2.89 3.01 2.12
N LEU A 52 3.25 1.81 2.57
CA LEU A 52 2.32 0.74 2.87
C LEU A 52 1.32 1.15 3.96
N GLU A 53 1.79 1.81 5.02
CA GLU A 53 0.96 2.35 6.09
C GLU A 53 -0.05 3.37 5.57
N LYS A 54 0.39 4.35 4.76
CA LYS A 54 -0.51 5.33 4.13
C LYS A 54 -1.59 4.69 3.28
N VAL A 55 -1.24 3.66 2.50
CA VAL A 55 -2.20 2.93 1.67
C VAL A 55 -3.22 2.20 2.55
N ARG A 56 -2.77 1.53 3.63
CA ARG A 56 -3.66 0.86 4.60
C ARG A 56 -4.63 1.83 5.26
N GLU A 57 -4.16 3.00 5.68
CA GLU A 57 -5.03 4.03 6.27
C GLU A 57 -6.08 4.53 5.28
N LYS A 58 -5.70 4.75 4.02
CA LYS A 58 -6.64 5.16 2.97
C LYS A 58 -7.71 4.10 2.73
N ILE A 59 -7.32 2.82 2.63
CA ILE A 59 -8.27 1.70 2.49
C ILE A 59 -9.23 1.68 3.67
N ARG A 60 -8.72 1.73 4.90
CA ARG A 60 -9.54 1.72 6.12
C ARG A 60 -10.57 2.86 6.14
N LYS A 61 -10.17 4.08 5.77
CA LYS A 61 -11.10 5.23 5.71
C LYS A 61 -12.21 5.01 4.68
N LEU A 62 -11.88 4.44 3.52
CA LEU A 62 -12.87 4.11 2.49
C LEU A 62 -13.79 2.97 2.91
N GLU A 63 -13.27 1.95 3.59
CA GLU A 63 -14.08 0.86 4.17
C GLU A 63 -15.03 1.39 5.25
N GLU A 64 -14.57 2.31 6.11
CA GLU A 64 -15.41 2.98 7.10
C GLU A 64 -16.47 3.89 6.46
N GLU A 65 -16.16 4.57 5.35
CA GLU A 65 -17.15 5.33 4.57
C GLU A 65 -18.19 4.40 3.95
N LEU A 66 -17.77 3.26 3.40
CA LEU A 66 -18.65 2.28 2.77
C LEU A 66 -19.59 1.62 3.77
N LYS A 67 -19.17 1.43 5.02
CA LYS A 67 -20.04 0.94 6.11
C LYS A 67 -21.10 1.94 6.56
N LYS A 68 -20.90 3.23 6.31
CA LYS A 68 -21.82 4.32 6.69
C LYS A 68 -22.81 4.68 5.59
N LEU A 69 -22.66 4.09 4.40
CA LEU A 69 -23.58 4.21 3.26
C LEU A 69 -24.70 3.17 3.35
#